data_AF-A0A093QHX4-F1
#
_entry.id   AF-A0A093QHX4-F1
#
_cell.length_a   1.000
_cell.length_b   1.000
_cell.length_c   1.000
_cell.angle_alpha   90.00
_cell.angle_beta   90.00
_cell.angle_gamma   90.00
#
_symmetry.space_group_name_H-M   'P 1'
#
loop_
_entity.id
_entity.type
_entity.pdbx_description
1 polymer ?
#
loop_
_entity_poly.entity_id
_entity_poly.type
_entity_poly.pdbx_seq_one_letter_code
_entity_poly.pdbx_strand_id
1 'polypeptide(L)'
;YMEGLSFISIMVDYPDPLKDPVIRSMISRLKCRTHPSNYAYCPVTIEVLRSLLGTLESVCSSPYECILFRAMFTVAFFGALRIEEMVANHQNILQPELLYLNDLQLTERSAHLCLHTFHMGQQRYLIQLRLSEEMWVCPVEALRIYVAARPQRQGPLFVHSNSMAVTKREFLAVFCRALRFAGLSPNQYGMHSF
;
A
#
# COMPACT_ATOMS: atom_id res chain seq x y z
N TYR A 1 -15.82 -0.14 25.64
CA TYR A 1 -16.57 -0.43 24.40
C TYR A 1 -16.36 -1.87 23.93
N MET A 2 -15.14 -2.30 23.58
CA MET A 2 -14.88 -3.68 23.07
C MET A 2 -15.30 -4.80 24.04
N GLU A 3 -15.00 -4.67 25.33
CA GLU A 3 -15.46 -5.62 26.36
C GLU A 3 -16.99 -5.71 26.45
N GLY A 4 -17.70 -4.62 26.13
CA GLY A 4 -19.16 -4.61 26.07
C GLY A 4 -19.71 -5.42 24.90
N LEU A 5 -19.04 -5.41 23.74
CA LEU A 5 -19.42 -6.21 22.58
C LEU A 5 -19.19 -7.72 22.82
N SER A 6 -18.08 -8.09 23.48
CA SER A 6 -17.83 -9.46 23.91
C SER A 6 -18.89 -9.93 24.92
N PHE A 7 -19.22 -9.10 25.91
CA PHE A 7 -20.27 -9.40 26.89
C PHE A 7 -21.65 -9.61 26.24
N ILE A 8 -22.04 -8.73 25.31
CA ILE A 8 -23.31 -8.86 24.57
C ILE A 8 -23.31 -10.12 23.70
N SER A 9 -22.20 -10.43 23.02
CA SER A 9 -22.08 -11.64 22.20
C SER A 9 -22.28 -12.91 23.03
N ILE A 10 -21.65 -12.97 24.20
CA ILE A 10 -21.78 -14.08 25.14
C ILE A 10 -23.22 -14.19 25.69
N MET A 11 -23.88 -13.05 25.94
CA MET A 11 -25.27 -13.01 26.41
C MET A 11 -26.27 -13.53 25.37
N VAL A 12 -25.96 -13.38 24.07
CA VAL A 12 -26.79 -13.82 22.94
C VAL A 12 -26.39 -15.21 22.42
N ASP A 13 -25.56 -15.94 23.17
CA ASP A 13 -25.07 -17.29 22.84
C ASP A 13 -24.30 -17.36 21.50
N TYR A 14 -23.67 -16.24 21.12
CA TYR A 14 -22.84 -16.13 19.93
C TYR A 14 -21.35 -16.19 20.29
N PRO A 15 -20.49 -16.89 19.52
CA PRO A 15 -19.07 -16.99 19.81
C PRO A 15 -18.42 -15.61 19.90
N ASP A 16 -17.69 -15.39 20.99
CA ASP A 16 -17.07 -14.10 21.28
C ASP A 16 -16.11 -13.68 20.15
N PRO A 17 -16.40 -12.56 19.44
CA PRO A 17 -15.56 -12.09 18.34
C PRO A 17 -14.14 -11.70 18.81
N LEU A 18 -13.93 -11.43 20.10
CA LEU A 18 -12.61 -11.11 20.65
C LEU A 18 -11.73 -12.34 20.95
N LYS A 19 -12.27 -13.56 20.80
CA LYS A 19 -11.49 -14.80 20.88
C LYS A 19 -10.93 -15.23 19.52
N ASP A 20 -11.46 -14.70 18.42
CA ASP A 20 -10.94 -14.95 17.10
C ASP A 20 -9.53 -14.31 16.94
N PRO A 21 -8.50 -15.09 16.54
CA PRO A 21 -7.14 -14.59 16.43
C PRO A 21 -6.96 -13.54 15.34
N VAL A 22 -7.76 -13.59 14.27
CA VAL A 22 -7.79 -12.61 13.18
C VAL A 22 -8.37 -11.29 13.68
N ILE A 23 -9.51 -11.34 14.38
CA ILE A 23 -10.15 -10.14 14.95
C ILE A 23 -9.25 -9.51 16.02
N ARG A 24 -8.60 -10.32 16.87
CA ARG A 24 -7.59 -9.81 17.82
C ARG A 24 -6.42 -9.13 17.13
N SER A 25 -5.91 -9.71 16.05
CA SER A 25 -4.82 -9.12 15.27
C SER A 25 -5.23 -7.79 14.63
N MET A 26 -6.44 -7.73 14.05
CA MET A 26 -7.01 -6.49 13.49
C MET A 26 -7.15 -5.41 14.56
N ILE A 27 -7.71 -5.74 15.74
CA ILE A 27 -7.87 -4.79 16.85
C ILE A 27 -6.52 -4.35 17.40
N SER A 28 -5.54 -5.25 17.54
CA SER A 28 -4.19 -4.92 17.98
C SER A 28 -3.54 -3.91 17.03
N ARG A 29 -3.66 -4.11 15.71
CA ARG A 29 -3.18 -3.16 14.70
C ARG A 29 -3.89 -1.80 14.78
N LEU A 30 -5.20 -1.79 15.02
CA LEU A 30 -5.95 -0.56 15.24
C LEU A 30 -5.52 0.18 16.53
N LYS A 31 -5.27 -0.55 17.62
CA LYS A 31 -4.79 0.01 18.89
C LYS A 31 -3.37 0.58 18.81
N CYS A 32 -2.47 -0.06 18.05
CA CYS A 32 -1.13 0.48 17.78
C CYS A 32 -1.19 1.84 17.08
N ARG A 33 -2.26 2.15 16.36
CA ARG A 33 -2.50 3.45 15.73
C ARG A 33 -2.86 4.55 16.75
N THR A 34 -3.31 4.18 17.95
CA THR A 34 -3.76 5.11 19.00
C THR A 34 -2.74 5.34 20.12
N HIS A 35 -1.68 4.52 20.21
CA HIS A 35 -0.68 4.64 21.26
C HIS A 35 0.63 5.20 20.68
N PRO A 36 1.13 6.35 21.14
CA PRO A 36 2.40 6.89 20.66
C PRO A 36 3.53 6.01 21.22
N SER A 37 4.00 5.04 20.44
CA SER A 37 5.26 4.39 20.76
C SER A 37 6.40 5.37 20.44
N ASN A 38 7.39 5.41 21.32
CA ASN A 38 8.45 6.44 21.36
C ASN A 38 9.34 6.52 20.10
N TYR A 39 9.14 5.61 19.13
CA TYR A 39 9.86 5.52 17.85
C TYR A 39 8.96 4.98 16.71
N ALA A 40 7.64 5.23 16.74
CA ALA A 40 6.76 4.87 15.62
C ALA A 40 6.89 5.89 14.49
N TYR A 41 7.14 5.41 13.27
CA TYR A 41 6.98 6.21 12.07
C TYR A 41 5.56 6.81 12.02
N CYS A 42 5.45 8.08 11.65
CA CYS A 42 4.19 8.75 11.41
C CYS A 42 3.46 8.06 10.25
N PRO A 43 2.15 7.81 10.38
CA PRO A 43 1.37 7.26 9.28
C PRO A 43 1.24 8.31 8.17
N VAL A 44 1.21 7.85 6.92
CA VAL A 44 0.78 8.66 5.79
C VAL A 44 -0.70 8.94 5.99
N THR A 45 -1.06 10.21 6.14
CA THR A 45 -2.46 10.66 6.13
C THR A 45 -2.87 11.04 4.71
N ILE A 46 -4.17 11.27 4.47
CA ILE A 46 -4.63 11.72 3.17
C ILE A 46 -3.99 13.06 2.75
N GLU A 47 -3.75 13.97 3.69
CA GLU A 47 -3.07 15.26 3.42
C GLU A 47 -1.59 15.05 3.05
N VAL A 48 -0.92 14.13 3.74
CA VAL A 48 0.45 13.75 3.38
C VAL A 48 0.48 13.12 2.00
N LEU A 49 -0.47 12.23 1.68
CA LEU A 49 -0.58 11.64 0.34
C LEU A 49 -0.78 12.72 -0.73
N ARG A 50 -1.71 13.66 -0.54
CA ARG A 50 -1.91 14.77 -1.50
C ARG A 50 -0.62 15.56 -1.72
N SER A 51 0.09 15.87 -0.64
CA SER A 51 1.37 16.59 -0.69
C SER A 51 2.44 15.80 -1.43
N LEU A 52 2.54 14.49 -1.20
CA LEU A 52 3.44 13.60 -1.92
C LEU A 52 3.13 13.57 -3.42
N LEU A 53 1.85 13.42 -3.80
CA LEU A 53 1.44 13.41 -5.20
C LEU A 53 1.70 14.76 -5.90
N GLY A 54 1.55 15.87 -5.17
CA GLY A 54 1.84 17.22 -5.68
C GLY A 54 3.32 17.51 -5.91
N THR A 55 4.23 16.77 -5.27
CA THR A 55 5.69 16.98 -5.42
C THR A 55 6.34 16.07 -6.45
N LEU A 56 5.61 15.09 -7.01
CA LEU A 56 6.17 14.10 -7.94
C LEU A 56 6.84 14.74 -9.16
N GLU A 57 6.26 15.78 -9.74
CA GLU A 57 6.83 16.49 -10.89
C GLU A 57 8.19 17.14 -10.60
N SER A 58 8.45 17.48 -9.33
CA SER A 58 9.74 18.05 -8.89
C SER A 58 10.78 16.99 -8.51
N VAL A 59 10.35 15.75 -8.24
CA VAL A 59 11.19 14.68 -7.69
C VAL A 59 11.56 13.62 -8.72
N CYS A 60 10.62 13.31 -9.61
CA CYS A 60 10.77 12.32 -10.65
C CYS A 60 11.49 12.90 -11.86
N SER A 61 12.27 12.07 -12.53
CA SER A 61 13.13 12.45 -13.66
C SER A 61 12.41 12.37 -15.00
N SER A 62 11.23 11.72 -15.04
CA SER A 62 10.44 11.55 -16.26
C SER A 62 8.93 11.50 -15.97
N PRO A 63 8.08 11.82 -16.97
CA PRO A 63 6.62 11.71 -16.83
C PRO A 63 6.17 10.29 -16.49
N TYR A 64 6.84 9.27 -17.04
CA TYR A 64 6.57 7.87 -16.70
C TYR A 64 6.82 7.59 -15.21
N GLU A 65 7.92 8.09 -14.67
CA GLU A 65 8.27 7.92 -13.26
C GLU A 65 7.22 8.59 -12.35
N CYS A 66 6.69 9.75 -12.72
CA CYS A 66 5.55 10.37 -12.01
C CYS A 66 4.32 9.45 -11.98
N ILE A 67 3.95 8.87 -13.13
CA ILE A 67 2.81 7.94 -13.24
C ILE A 67 3.02 6.71 -12.36
N LEU A 68 4.22 6.12 -12.42
CA LEU A 68 4.59 4.94 -11.63
C LEU A 68 4.48 5.20 -10.12
N PHE A 69 5.14 6.25 -9.61
CA PHE A 69 5.13 6.51 -8.17
C PHE A 69 3.79 7.03 -7.67
N ARG A 70 3.00 7.71 -8.51
CA ARG A 70 1.61 8.04 -8.20
C ARG A 70 0.77 6.78 -7.98
N ALA A 71 0.87 5.81 -8.88
CA ALA A 71 0.19 4.52 -8.72
C ALA A 71 0.69 3.81 -7.46
N MET A 72 1.99 3.77 -7.20
CA MET A 72 2.53 3.11 -6.00
C MET A 72 2.06 3.77 -4.71
N PHE A 73 2.11 5.10 -4.58
CA PHE A 73 1.70 5.78 -3.34
C PHE A 73 0.21 5.66 -3.06
N THR A 74 -0.63 5.78 -4.10
CA THR A 74 -2.09 5.63 -3.96
C THR A 74 -2.47 4.18 -3.63
N VAL A 75 -1.87 3.20 -4.31
CA VAL A 75 -2.13 1.78 -4.06
C VAL A 75 -1.64 1.36 -2.69
N ALA A 76 -0.46 1.83 -2.25
CA ALA A 76 0.05 1.57 -0.91
C ALA A 76 -0.91 2.13 0.16
N PHE A 77 -1.34 3.39 0.01
CA PHE A 77 -2.22 4.06 0.98
C PHE A 77 -3.62 3.46 1.04
N PHE A 78 -4.32 3.34 -0.09
CA PHE A 78 -5.71 2.85 -0.11
C PHE A 78 -5.79 1.32 0.05
N GLY A 79 -4.74 0.61 -0.36
CA GLY A 79 -4.63 -0.84 -0.17
C GLY A 79 -4.14 -1.24 1.20
N ALA A 80 -3.64 -0.31 2.03
CA ALA A 80 -2.93 -0.62 3.28
C ALA A 80 -1.86 -1.71 3.07
N LEU A 81 -1.17 -1.63 1.93
CA LEU A 81 -0.19 -2.62 1.49
C LEU A 81 1.14 -2.39 2.18
N ARG A 82 1.83 -3.47 2.51
CA ARG A 82 3.22 -3.35 2.92
C ARG A 82 4.05 -3.03 1.69
N ILE A 83 4.97 -2.07 1.84
CA ILE A 83 5.88 -1.70 0.74
C ILE A 83 6.64 -2.92 0.20
N GLU A 84 6.98 -3.87 1.08
CA GLU A 84 7.69 -5.12 0.74
C GLU A 84 6.89 -6.06 -0.19
N GLU A 85 5.57 -5.93 -0.24
CA GLU A 85 4.69 -6.67 -1.17
C GLU A 85 4.64 -6.00 -2.55
N MET A 86 5.09 -4.75 -2.66
CA MET A 86 5.02 -3.94 -3.90
C MET A 86 6.39 -3.72 -4.56
N VAL A 87 7.48 -3.88 -3.82
CA VAL A 87 8.85 -3.61 -4.28
C VAL A 87 9.73 -4.84 -4.22
N ALA A 88 10.64 -4.97 -5.18
CA ALA A 88 11.61 -6.05 -5.20
C ALA A 88 12.72 -5.82 -4.14
N ASN A 89 13.05 -6.87 -3.40
CA ASN A 89 14.25 -6.94 -2.55
C ASN A 89 15.53 -7.10 -3.38
N HIS A 90 15.47 -7.96 -4.42
CA HIS A 90 16.59 -8.22 -5.32
C HIS A 90 16.13 -8.15 -6.78
N GLN A 91 16.97 -7.59 -7.64
CA GLN A 91 16.73 -7.59 -9.07
C GLN A 91 16.95 -9.02 -9.61
N ASN A 92 16.07 -9.47 -10.50
CA ASN A 92 16.15 -10.76 -11.22
C ASN A 92 15.93 -12.05 -10.40
N ILE A 93 15.45 -11.97 -9.16
CA ILE A 93 15.05 -13.14 -8.37
C ILE A 93 13.52 -13.15 -8.25
N LEU A 94 12.91 -14.31 -8.55
CA LEU A 94 11.48 -14.52 -8.33
C LEU A 94 11.18 -14.41 -6.84
N GLN A 95 10.37 -13.42 -6.50
CA GLN A 95 9.92 -13.16 -5.14
C GLN A 95 8.44 -13.51 -5.08
N PRO A 96 8.06 -14.58 -4.39
CA PRO A 96 6.69 -15.04 -4.41
C PRO A 96 5.75 -14.20 -3.54
N GLU A 97 6.25 -13.39 -2.59
CA GLU A 97 5.44 -12.37 -1.90
C GLU A 97 5.16 -11.10 -2.72
N LEU A 98 5.88 -10.90 -3.83
CA LEU A 98 5.78 -9.68 -4.63
C LEU A 98 4.51 -9.68 -5.47
N LEU A 99 3.88 -8.53 -5.61
CA LEU A 99 2.70 -8.35 -6.46
C LEU A 99 3.08 -8.37 -7.94
N TYR A 100 2.55 -9.32 -8.71
CA TYR A 100 2.78 -9.43 -10.16
C TYR A 100 1.64 -8.81 -10.96
N LEU A 101 1.90 -8.55 -12.25
CA LEU A 101 0.86 -8.08 -13.17
C LEU A 101 -0.35 -9.03 -13.24
N ASN A 102 -0.12 -10.34 -13.19
CA ASN A 102 -1.18 -11.35 -13.26
C ASN A 102 -2.07 -11.38 -12.00
N ASP A 103 -1.60 -10.78 -10.90
CA ASP A 103 -2.35 -10.66 -9.66
C ASP A 103 -3.29 -9.44 -9.67
N LEU A 104 -3.18 -8.55 -10.68
CA LEU A 104 -4.03 -7.38 -10.85
C LEU A 104 -5.18 -7.70 -11.80
N GLN A 105 -6.40 -7.42 -11.35
CA GLN A 105 -7.60 -7.40 -12.19
C GLN A 105 -8.24 -6.01 -12.11
N LEU A 106 -8.24 -5.30 -13.24
CA LEU A 106 -8.88 -3.99 -13.37
C LEU A 106 -10.30 -4.14 -13.92
N THR A 107 -11.24 -3.44 -13.30
CA THR A 107 -12.61 -3.27 -13.79
C THR A 107 -12.90 -1.79 -14.01
N GLU A 108 -14.10 -1.46 -14.52
CA GLU A 108 -14.57 -0.09 -14.69
C GLU A 108 -14.71 0.72 -13.38
N ARG A 109 -14.78 0.08 -12.21
CA ARG A 109 -15.00 0.79 -10.93
C ARG A 109 -14.11 0.32 -9.78
N SER A 110 -13.32 -0.73 -9.99
CA SER A 110 -12.44 -1.28 -8.97
C SER A 110 -11.16 -1.85 -9.56
N ALA A 111 -10.16 -1.98 -8.70
CA ALA A 111 -8.98 -2.79 -8.95
C ALA A 111 -8.91 -3.87 -7.87
N HIS A 112 -8.67 -5.11 -8.27
CA HIS A 112 -8.50 -6.24 -7.37
C HIS A 112 -7.04 -6.68 -7.41
N LEU A 113 -6.42 -6.75 -6.25
CA LEU A 113 -5.03 -7.17 -6.07
C LEU A 113 -5.01 -8.47 -5.27
N CYS A 114 -4.45 -9.53 -5.84
CA CYS A 114 -4.29 -10.82 -5.20
C CYS A 114 -2.89 -10.94 -4.60
N LEU A 115 -2.77 -10.94 -3.28
CA LEU A 115 -1.46 -10.99 -2.63
C LEU A 115 -1.21 -12.37 -2.03
N HIS A 116 0.04 -12.80 -2.08
CA HIS A 116 0.46 -14.10 -1.58
C HIS A 116 1.24 -13.90 -0.27
N THR A 117 0.80 -14.51 0.84
CA THR A 117 1.58 -14.53 2.08
C THR A 117 2.13 -15.91 2.38
N PHE A 118 3.41 -15.97 2.73
CA PHE A 118 4.04 -17.18 3.26
C PHE A 118 3.79 -17.37 4.75
N HIS A 119 3.61 -16.26 5.48
CA HIS A 119 3.56 -16.27 6.95
C HIS A 119 2.30 -16.93 7.54
N MET A 120 1.28 -17.20 6.72
CA MET A 120 -0.02 -17.79 7.12
C MET A 120 -0.45 -18.92 6.18
N GLY A 121 0.47 -19.80 5.77
CA GLY A 121 0.11 -21.06 5.08
C GLY A 121 -0.56 -20.90 3.71
N GLN A 122 0.10 -20.22 2.75
CA GLN A 122 -0.38 -20.05 1.37
C GLN A 122 -1.77 -19.39 1.24
N GLN A 123 -2.12 -18.49 2.16
CA GLN A 123 -3.38 -17.77 2.07
C GLN A 123 -3.24 -16.57 1.11
N ARG A 124 -4.06 -16.58 0.05
CA ARG A 124 -4.23 -15.43 -0.85
C ARG A 124 -5.25 -14.47 -0.25
N TYR A 125 -4.89 -13.20 -0.14
CA TYR A 125 -5.80 -12.15 0.31
C TYR A 125 -6.07 -11.18 -0.84
N LEU A 126 -7.35 -10.89 -1.03
CA LEU A 126 -7.84 -10.04 -2.10
C LEU A 126 -8.04 -8.63 -1.56
N ILE A 127 -7.30 -7.67 -2.10
CA ILE A 127 -7.51 -6.26 -1.80
C ILE A 127 -8.33 -5.65 -2.92
N GLN A 128 -9.48 -5.08 -2.55
CA GLN A 128 -10.34 -4.37 -3.48
C GLN A 128 -10.18 -2.87 -3.29
N LEU A 129 -9.58 -2.22 -4.28
CA LEU A 129 -9.52 -0.77 -4.41
C LEU A 129 -10.77 -0.29 -5.15
N ARG A 130 -11.36 0.81 -4.69
CA ARG A 130 -12.55 1.42 -5.27
C ARG A 130 -12.20 2.81 -5.80
N LEU A 131 -13.06 3.33 -6.67
CA LEU A 131 -12.98 4.74 -7.06
C LEU A 131 -13.01 5.64 -5.83
N SER A 132 -12.18 6.68 -5.86
CA SER A 132 -12.20 7.76 -4.87
C SER A 132 -13.03 8.89 -5.45
N GLU A 133 -13.77 9.61 -4.61
CA GLU A 133 -14.48 10.83 -5.03
C GLU A 133 -13.50 11.89 -5.53
N GLU A 134 -12.32 11.95 -4.90
CA GLU A 134 -11.23 12.81 -5.33
C GLU A 134 -10.37 12.07 -6.36
N MET A 135 -10.54 12.44 -7.64
CA MET A 135 -9.86 11.84 -8.78
C MET A 135 -8.33 11.95 -8.68
N TRP A 136 -7.82 13.03 -8.07
CA TRP A 136 -6.39 13.25 -7.92
C TRP A 136 -5.70 12.19 -7.05
N VAL A 137 -6.38 11.65 -6.04
CA VAL A 137 -5.83 10.59 -5.19
C VAL A 137 -6.36 9.21 -5.56
N CYS A 138 -7.16 9.09 -6.63
CA CYS A 138 -7.87 7.84 -6.93
C CYS A 138 -6.90 6.70 -7.29
N PRO A 139 -6.89 5.59 -6.53
CA PRO A 139 -5.96 4.49 -6.77
C PRO A 139 -6.31 3.69 -8.03
N VAL A 140 -7.60 3.56 -8.36
CA VAL A 140 -8.07 2.84 -9.56
C VAL A 140 -7.64 3.60 -10.83
N GLU A 141 -7.81 4.92 -10.84
CA GLU A 141 -7.42 5.73 -11.98
C GLU A 141 -5.90 5.80 -12.13
N ALA A 142 -5.17 5.98 -11.03
CA ALA A 142 -3.71 5.93 -11.04
C ALA A 142 -3.19 4.59 -11.57
N LEU A 143 -3.80 3.47 -11.16
CA LEU A 143 -3.47 2.14 -11.68
C LEU A 143 -3.75 1.99 -13.17
N ARG A 144 -4.89 2.51 -13.66
CA ARG A 144 -5.22 2.44 -15.09
C ARG A 144 -4.22 3.20 -15.95
N ILE A 145 -3.95 4.46 -15.58
CA ILE A 145 -2.99 5.31 -16.29
C ILE A 145 -1.62 4.63 -16.28
N TYR A 146 -1.22 4.06 -15.15
CA TYR A 146 0.02 3.31 -15.05
C TYR A 146 0.05 2.07 -15.94
N VAL A 147 -0.96 1.19 -15.87
CA VAL A 147 -1.00 -0.04 -16.68
C VAL A 147 -1.04 0.26 -18.18
N ALA A 148 -1.70 1.34 -18.60
CA ALA A 148 -1.70 1.79 -19.99
C ALA A 148 -0.32 2.27 -20.46
N ALA A 149 0.44 2.94 -19.58
CA ALA A 149 1.79 3.43 -19.89
C ALA A 149 2.90 2.38 -19.66
N ARG A 150 2.63 1.35 -18.87
CA ARG A 150 3.58 0.30 -18.46
C ARG A 150 4.10 -0.48 -19.68
N PRO A 151 5.40 -0.79 -19.76
CA PRO A 151 5.93 -1.71 -20.76
C PRO A 151 5.18 -3.05 -20.73
N GLN A 152 4.82 -3.59 -21.90
CA GLN A 152 4.04 -4.82 -22.03
C GLN A 152 4.91 -6.08 -21.84
N ARG A 153 5.50 -6.21 -20.65
CA ARG A 153 6.33 -7.35 -20.23
C ARG A 153 5.74 -8.01 -18.99
N GLN A 154 5.75 -9.35 -18.96
CA GLN A 154 5.41 -10.09 -17.75
C GLN A 154 6.38 -9.80 -16.61
N GLY A 155 5.92 -9.98 -15.37
CA GLY A 155 6.74 -9.78 -14.18
C GLY A 155 6.04 -8.95 -13.10
N PRO A 156 6.81 -8.33 -12.20
CA PRO A 156 6.28 -7.50 -11.12
C PRO A 156 5.33 -6.42 -11.63
N LEU A 157 4.34 -6.07 -10.82
CA LEU A 157 3.35 -5.06 -11.21
C LEU A 157 4.03 -3.70 -11.45
N PHE A 158 4.83 -3.25 -10.49
CA PHE A 158 5.52 -1.95 -10.52
C PHE A 158 6.93 -2.08 -11.09
N VAL A 159 7.13 -1.54 -12.30
CA VAL A 159 8.39 -1.59 -13.04
C VAL A 159 8.73 -0.22 -13.61
N HIS A 160 10.02 0.06 -13.70
CA HIS A 160 10.56 1.21 -14.43
C HIS A 160 10.35 1.05 -15.95
N SER A 161 10.59 2.12 -16.72
CA SER A 161 10.43 2.12 -18.17
C SER A 161 11.34 1.10 -18.88
N ASN A 162 12.48 0.77 -18.27
CA ASN A 162 13.38 -0.31 -18.71
C ASN A 162 12.91 -1.73 -18.30
N SER A 163 11.68 -1.86 -17.80
CA SER A 163 11.07 -3.11 -17.30
C SER A 163 11.75 -3.72 -16.07
N MET A 164 12.63 -3.00 -15.38
CA MET A 164 13.19 -3.45 -14.11
C MET A 164 12.22 -3.18 -12.97
N ALA A 165 12.10 -4.14 -12.04
CA ALA A 165 11.25 -3.97 -10.86
C ALA A 165 11.74 -2.83 -9.97
N VAL A 166 10.80 -2.06 -9.41
CA VAL A 166 11.12 -1.01 -8.43
C VAL A 166 11.66 -1.66 -7.17
N THR A 167 12.82 -1.20 -6.72
CA THR A 167 13.44 -1.73 -5.50
C THR A 167 13.02 -0.94 -4.25
N LYS A 168 13.14 -1.57 -3.07
CA LYS A 168 12.93 -0.90 -1.77
C LYS A 168 13.71 0.42 -1.67
N ARG A 169 14.97 0.41 -2.09
CA ARG A 169 15.85 1.60 -2.03
C ARG A 169 15.33 2.74 -2.91
N GLU A 170 14.89 2.42 -4.12
CA GLU A 170 14.37 3.42 -5.07
C GLU A 170 13.06 4.02 -4.58
N PHE A 171 12.15 3.18 -4.10
CA PHE A 171 10.89 3.64 -3.51
C PHE A 171 11.14 4.61 -2.36
N LEU A 172 12.00 4.24 -1.41
CA LEU A 172 12.34 5.11 -0.29
C LEU A 172 13.06 6.37 -0.72
N ALA A 173 13.92 6.31 -1.74
CA ALA A 173 14.60 7.49 -2.26
C ALA A 173 13.61 8.51 -2.85
N VAL A 174 12.60 8.06 -3.59
CA VAL A 174 11.55 8.94 -4.13
C VAL A 174 10.63 9.43 -3.02
N PHE A 175 10.19 8.55 -2.13
CA PHE A 175 9.35 8.90 -0.99
C PHE A 175 10.00 9.94 -0.08
N CYS A 176 11.27 9.75 0.32
CA CYS A 176 11.99 10.71 1.14
C CYS A 176 12.23 12.05 0.43
N ARG A 177 12.49 12.04 -0.88
CA ARG A 177 12.60 13.29 -1.67
C ARG A 177 11.26 14.03 -1.72
N ALA A 178 10.16 13.33 -2.00
CA ALA A 178 8.81 13.89 -2.00
C ALA A 178 8.43 14.50 -0.64
N LEU A 179 8.75 13.82 0.47
CA LEU A 179 8.56 14.37 1.82
C LEU A 179 9.34 15.67 2.03
N ARG A 180 10.62 15.71 1.64
CA ARG A 180 11.44 16.94 1.77
C ARG A 180 10.86 18.10 0.97
N PHE A 181 10.45 17.85 -0.28
CA PHE A 181 9.81 18.85 -1.12
C PHE A 181 8.46 19.33 -0.56
N ALA A 182 7.74 18.45 0.13
CA ALA A 182 6.51 18.80 0.83
C ALA A 182 6.75 19.51 2.18
N GLY A 183 8.00 19.79 2.57
CA GLY A 183 8.35 20.41 3.85
C GLY A 183 8.22 19.46 5.06
N LEU A 184 8.12 18.15 4.83
CA LEU A 184 7.97 17.12 5.85
C LEU A 184 9.33 16.49 6.18
N SER A 185 9.54 16.12 7.45
CA SER A 185 10.78 15.49 7.91
C SER A 185 10.79 13.99 7.57
N PRO A 186 11.68 13.49 6.68
CA PRO A 186 11.69 12.08 6.31
C PRO A 186 12.03 11.13 7.45
N ASN A 187 12.73 11.62 8.49
CA ASN A 187 13.10 10.79 9.65
C ASN A 187 11.87 10.32 10.44
N GLN A 188 10.73 10.97 10.26
CA GLN A 188 9.46 10.60 10.86
C GLN A 188 8.71 9.55 10.03
N TYR A 189 9.12 9.26 8.80
CA TYR A 189 8.41 8.35 7.90
C TYR A 189 9.30 7.19 7.45
N GLY A 190 8.68 6.06 7.14
CA GLY A 190 9.37 4.86 6.73
C GLY A 190 8.46 3.89 6.00
N MET A 191 8.94 2.65 5.82
CA MET A 191 8.18 1.62 5.11
C MET A 191 6.89 1.19 5.81
N HIS A 192 6.81 1.44 7.12
CA HIS A 192 5.63 1.16 7.95
C HIS A 192 4.70 2.37 8.08
N SER A 193 4.95 3.44 7.33
CA SER A 193 4.08 4.63 7.34
C SER A 193 2.81 4.46 6.50
N PHE A 194 2.83 3.60 5.48
CA PHE A 194 1.66 3.32 4.64
C PHE A 194 0.72 2.30 5.29
#